data_AF-A0A0L8IG97-F1
#
_entry.id   AF-A0A0L8IG97-F1
#
_cell.length_a   1.000
_cell.length_b   1.000
_cell.length_c   1.000
_cell.angle_alpha   90.00
_cell.angle_beta   90.00
_cell.angle_gamma   90.00
#
_symmetry.space_group_name_H-M   'P 1'
#
loop_
_entity.id
_entity.type
_entity.pdbx_description
1 polymer ?
#
loop_
_entity_poly.entity_id
_entity_poly.type
_entity_poly.pdbx_seq_one_letter_code
_entity_poly.pdbx_strand_id
1 'polypeptide(L)'
;MNFNFFKFKPITLVPFEPNLIDYSMLSKDQIYWLNNYNKLCEDVIGPELMRQGKNDALNWLQKRTQLISSAATITSSLCLFLSVFHFTIF
;
A
#
# COMPACT_ATOMS: atom_id res chain seq x y z
N MET A 1 -2.78 24.68 32.52
CA MET A 1 -1.80 23.57 32.44
C MET A 1 -1.29 23.49 31.02
N ASN A 2 0.01 23.35 30.81
CA ASN A 2 0.59 23.17 29.47
C ASN A 2 0.90 21.67 29.30
N PHE A 3 0.17 20.98 28.44
CA PHE A 3 0.33 19.54 28.22
C PHE A 3 1.17 19.30 26.98
N ASN A 4 2.32 18.65 27.16
CA ASN A 4 3.17 18.20 26.07
C ASN A 4 2.85 16.74 25.78
N PHE A 5 2.46 16.45 24.54
CA PHE A 5 2.24 15.09 24.05
C PHE A 5 3.38 14.67 23.14
N PHE A 6 3.78 13.41 23.25
CA PHE A 6 4.86 12.81 22.46
C PHE A 6 4.31 11.73 21.54
N LYS A 7 5.07 11.39 20.50
CA LYS A 7 4.77 10.31 19.57
C LYS A 7 5.99 9.42 19.37
N PHE A 8 5.73 8.18 18.95
CA PHE A 8 6.79 7.27 18.56
C PHE A 8 7.31 7.62 17.16
N LYS A 9 8.62 7.49 16.98
CA LYS A 9 9.28 7.51 15.68
C LYS A 9 9.88 6.12 15.44
N PRO A 10 9.59 5.46 14.30
CA PRO A 10 10.22 4.19 13.99
C PRO A 10 11.73 4.38 13.77
N ILE A 11 12.51 3.46 14.34
CA ILE A 11 13.97 3.37 14.11
C ILE A 11 14.28 2.30 13.08
N THR A 12 13.59 1.16 13.16
CA THR A 12 13.66 0.10 12.15
C THR A 12 12.88 0.53 10.91
N LEU A 13 13.51 0.44 9.74
CA LEU A 13 12.94 0.78 8.44
C LEU A 13 12.97 -0.45 7.53
N VAL A 14 12.10 -1.40 7.84
CA VAL A 14 11.90 -2.62 7.06
C VAL A 14 10.41 -2.72 6.74
N PRO A 15 10.03 -2.94 5.47
CA PRO A 15 8.62 -3.08 5.10
C PRO A 15 7.98 -4.28 5.79
N PHE A 16 6.71 -4.12 6.20
CA PHE A 16 5.89 -5.25 6.61
C PHE A 16 5.67 -6.21 5.42
N GLU A 17 5.34 -7.47 5.69
CA GLU A 17 4.99 -8.44 4.65
C GLU A 17 3.56 -8.19 4.15
N PRO A 18 3.37 -7.70 2.91
CA PRO A 18 2.04 -7.26 2.45
C PRO A 18 1.03 -8.41 2.37
N ASN A 19 1.49 -9.64 2.12
CA ASN A 19 0.63 -10.82 1.98
C ASN A 19 0.15 -11.39 3.32
N LEU A 20 0.70 -10.90 4.44
CA LEU A 20 0.30 -11.33 5.79
C LEU A 20 -0.59 -10.29 6.49
N ILE A 21 -1.08 -9.30 5.75
CA ILE A 21 -1.96 -8.25 6.25
C ILE A 21 -3.34 -8.42 5.63
N ASP A 22 -4.35 -8.65 6.45
CA ASP A 22 -5.74 -8.50 6.02
C ASP A 22 -6.13 -7.03 6.06
N TYR A 23 -6.06 -6.37 4.91
CA TYR A 23 -6.37 -4.94 4.78
C TYR A 23 -7.84 -4.61 5.05
N SER A 24 -8.75 -5.58 4.97
CA SER A 24 -10.17 -5.35 5.29
C SER A 24 -10.40 -5.06 6.77
N MET A 25 -9.43 -5.45 7.62
CA MET A 25 -9.45 -5.22 9.06
C MET A 25 -8.82 -3.88 9.48
N LEU A 26 -8.23 -3.12 8.54
CA LEU A 26 -7.56 -1.86 8.85
C LEU A 26 -8.50 -0.67 8.73
N SER A 27 -8.41 0.25 9.70
CA SER A 27 -9.03 1.56 9.61
C SER A 27 -8.32 2.45 8.58
N LYS A 28 -8.98 3.53 8.17
CA LYS A 28 -8.39 4.54 7.27
C LYS A 28 -7.10 5.14 7.84
N ASP A 29 -7.06 5.38 9.15
CA ASP A 29 -5.87 5.94 9.82
C ASP A 29 -4.72 4.93 9.86
N GLN A 30 -5.03 3.65 10.03
CA GLN A 30 -4.02 2.58 9.97
C GLN A 30 -3.47 2.41 8.56
N ILE A 31 -4.32 2.47 7.53
CA ILE A 31 -3.88 2.46 6.11
C ILE A 31 -3.00 3.69 5.83
N TYR A 32 -3.43 4.87 6.28
CA TYR A 32 -2.66 6.11 6.12
C TYR A 32 -1.29 6.01 6.81
N TRP A 33 -1.25 5.51 8.05
CA TRP A 33 -0.01 5.29 8.78
C TRP A 33 0.91 4.30 8.06
N LEU A 34 0.39 3.17 7.59
CA LEU A 34 1.17 2.13 6.91
C LEU A 34 1.73 2.63 5.57
N ASN A 35 0.95 3.39 4.79
CA ASN A 35 1.42 4.03 3.56
C ASN A 35 2.55 5.04 3.84
N ASN A 36 2.43 5.86 4.88
CA ASN A 36 3.49 6.79 5.28
C ASN A 36 4.75 6.05 5.78
N TYR A 37 4.58 4.95 6.52
CA TYR A 37 5.71 4.12 6.96
C TYR A 37 6.43 3.46 5.77
N ASN A 38 5.68 2.91 4.81
CA ASN A 38 6.24 2.34 3.59
C ASN A 38 7.02 3.39 2.80
N LYS A 39 6.46 4.59 2.65
CA LYS A 39 7.15 5.72 2.01
C LYS A 39 8.43 6.11 2.76
N LEU A 40 8.40 6.17 4.08
CA LEU A 40 9.59 6.44 4.89
C LEU A 40 10.69 5.39 4.66
N CYS A 41 10.31 4.11 4.53
CA CYS A 41 11.28 3.05 4.21
C CYS A 41 11.93 3.29 2.85
N GLU A 42 11.14 3.60 1.80
CA GLU A 42 11.69 3.93 0.48
C GLU A 42 12.58 5.16 0.48
N ASP A 43 12.12 6.26 1.10
CA ASP A 43 12.80 7.55 1.08
C ASP A 43 14.18 7.48 1.79
N VAL A 44 14.32 6.62 2.82
CA VAL A 44 15.58 6.47 3.57
C VAL A 44 16.45 5.34 3.02
N ILE A 45 15.87 4.17 2.78
CA ILE A 45 16.62 2.96 2.44
C ILE A 45 16.90 2.88 0.94
N GLY A 46 15.99 3.40 0.10
CA GLY A 46 16.12 3.38 -1.36
C GLY A 46 17.42 4.03 -1.85
N PRO A 47 17.72 5.29 -1.49
CA PRO A 47 18.97 5.94 -1.88
C PRO A 47 20.22 5.19 -1.41
N GLU A 48 20.18 4.60 -0.20
CA GLU A 48 21.32 3.85 0.34
C GLU A 48 21.55 2.54 -0.43
N LEU A 49 20.49 1.82 -0.81
CA LEU A 49 20.59 0.63 -1.66
C LEU A 49 21.13 0.98 -3.05
N MET A 50 20.67 2.09 -3.64
CA MET A 50 21.21 2.59 -4.91
C MET A 50 22.70 2.92 -4.81
N ARG A 51 23.11 3.64 -3.75
CA ARG A 51 24.51 4.00 -3.49
C ARG A 51 25.41 2.76 -3.37
N GLN A 52 24.89 1.68 -2.79
CA GLN A 52 25.59 0.39 -2.68
C GLN A 52 25.49 -0.50 -3.93
N GLY A 53 24.78 -0.08 -4.98
CA GLY A 53 24.56 -0.90 -6.18
C GLY A 53 23.68 -2.13 -5.96
N LYS A 54 22.86 -2.16 -4.90
CA LYS A 54 22.02 -3.30 -4.52
C LYS A 54 20.66 -3.27 -5.20
N ASN A 55 20.66 -3.40 -6.53
CA ASN A 55 19.46 -3.28 -7.35
C ASN A 55 18.36 -4.31 -7.01
N ASP A 56 18.73 -5.56 -6.68
CA ASP A 56 17.75 -6.59 -6.31
C ASP A 56 17.03 -6.24 -5.00
N ALA A 57 17.77 -5.72 -4.02
CA ALA A 57 17.19 -5.29 -2.76
C ALA A 57 16.32 -4.04 -2.94
N LEU A 58 16.70 -3.12 -3.83
CA LEU A 58 15.88 -1.95 -4.17
C LEU A 58 14.56 -2.37 -4.83
N ASN A 59 14.63 -3.27 -5.81
CA ASN A 59 13.44 -3.83 -6.47
C ASN A 59 12.55 -4.57 -5.46
N TRP A 60 13.15 -5.32 -4.53
CA TRP A 60 12.43 -5.99 -3.45
C TRP A 60 11.75 -5.00 -2.50
N LEU A 61 12.44 -3.92 -2.12
CA LEU A 61 11.91 -2.86 -1.26
C LEU A 61 10.65 -2.27 -1.90
N GLN A 62 10.78 -1.75 -3.13
CA GLN A 62 9.70 -1.10 -3.88
C GLN A 62 8.47 -2.01 -4.03
N LYS A 63 8.66 -3.31 -4.31
CA LYS A 63 7.55 -4.26 -4.43
C LYS A 63 6.74 -4.41 -3.14
N ARG A 64 7.36 -4.19 -1.97
CA ARG A 64 6.72 -4.39 -0.65
C ARG A 64 6.15 -3.12 -0.06
N THR A 65 6.54 -1.97 -0.58
CA THR A 65 6.13 -0.65 -0.11
C THR A 65 5.09 0.00 -1.03
N GLN A 66 4.47 -0.79 -1.91
CA GLN A 66 3.40 -0.34 -2.79
C GLN A 66 2.27 0.34 -2.01
N LEU A 67 1.68 1.37 -2.60
CA LEU A 67 0.61 2.14 -1.99
C LEU A 67 -0.64 1.28 -1.84
N ILE A 68 -1.17 1.21 -0.62
CA ILE A 68 -2.44 0.56 -0.32
C ILE A 68 -3.56 1.54 -0.68
N SER A 69 -4.32 1.23 -1.73
CA SER A 69 -5.52 1.98 -2.06
C SER A 69 -6.60 1.68 -1.03
N SER A 70 -7.10 2.71 -0.34
CA SER A 70 -8.34 2.60 0.43
C SER A 70 -9.48 2.45 -0.58
N ALA A 71 -9.81 1.21 -0.94
CA ALA A 71 -10.90 0.93 -1.85
C ALA A 71 -12.22 1.44 -1.25
N ALA A 72 -12.68 2.61 -1.68
CA ALA A 72 -14.09 2.71 -2.03
C ALA A 72 -14.21 1.91 -3.33
N THR A 73 -14.54 0.62 -3.22
CA THR A 73 -14.92 -0.18 -4.37
C THR A 73 -16.16 0.47 -4.97
N ILE A 74 -16.00 1.41 -5.90
CA ILE A 74 -17.07 1.71 -6.84
C ILE A 74 -17.14 0.48 -7.70
N THR A 75 -18.05 -0.43 -7.34
CA THR A 75 -18.60 -1.39 -8.29
C THR A 75 -19.24 -0.56 -9.40
N SER A 76 -18.46 -0.18 -10.41
CA SER A 76 -19.01 0.30 -11.67
C SER A 76 -19.76 -0.90 -12.24
N SER A 77 -21.09 -0.84 -12.20
CA SER A 77 -22.04 -1.88 -12.60
C SER A 77 -22.00 -2.23 -14.11
N LEU A 78 -20.87 -2.04 -14.78
CA LEU A 78 -20.75 -2.24 -16.23
C LEU A 78 -20.40 -3.68 -16.64
N CYS A 79 -20.82 -4.69 -15.86
CA CYS A 79 -20.68 -6.10 -16.23
C CYS A 79 -22.02 -6.79 -16.56
N LEU A 80 -23.13 -6.06 -16.65
CA LEU A 80 -24.44 -6.61 -17.01
C LEU A 80 -24.80 -6.52 -18.50
N PHE A 81 -23.97 -5.93 -19.36
CA PHE A 81 -24.37 -5.68 -20.77
C PHE A 81 -23.84 -6.68 -21.80
N LEU A 82 -22.97 -7.63 -21.44
CA LEU A 82 -22.43 -8.61 -22.39
C LEU A 82 -23.21 -9.93 -22.46
N SER A 83 -24.19 -10.18 -21.58
CA SER A 83 -25.00 -11.41 -21.62
C SER A 83 -26.30 -11.30 -22.43
N VAL A 84 -26.70 -10.12 -22.91
CA VAL A 84 -28.00 -9.93 -23.60
C VAL A 84 -27.89 -9.96 -25.13
N PHE A 85 -26.68 -9.95 -25.71
CA PHE A 85 -26.53 -9.89 -27.18
C PHE A 85 -26.46 -11.24 -27.91
N HIS A 86 -26.61 -12.38 -27.24
CA HIS A 86 -26.61 -13.70 -27.91
C HIS A 86 -27.99 -14.36 -28.03
N PHE A 87 -29.09 -13.64 -27.80
CA PHE A 87 -30.43 -14.21 -27.95
C PHE A 87 -31.40 -13.26 -28.67
N THR A 88 -31.12 -13.00 -29.95
CA THR A 88 -32.14 -12.65 -30.97
C THR A 88 -31.52 -12.80 -32.37
N ILE A 89 -31.20 -14.03 -32.76
CA ILE A 89 -31.45 -14.53 -34.11
C ILE A 89 -32.02 -15.93 -33.91
N PHE A 90 -33.34 -15.99 -33.73
CA PHE A 90 -34.32 -16.95 -34.25
C PHE A 90 -35.70 -16.43 -33.85
#